data_AF-A0A522Y0B5-F1
#
_entry.id   AF-A0A522Y0B5-F1
#
_cell.length_a   1.000
_cell.length_b   1.000
_cell.length_c   1.000
_cell.angle_alpha   90.00
_cell.angle_beta   90.00
_cell.angle_gamma   90.00
#
_symmetry.space_group_name_H-M   'P 1'
#
loop_
_entity.id
_entity.type
_entity.pdbx_description
1 polymer ?
#
loop_
_entity_poly.entity_id
_entity_poly.type
_entity_poly.pdbx_seq_one_letter_code
_entity_poly.pdbx_strand_id
1 'polypeptide(L)'
;MGLSIAIAGGIMMFTFVYVMMTLPGIVDKTISITEASSDMSKVEDSITKTTMDVNSISASVGSQVITFSIDNSGAEKLWNYQKFNVIITYKGTSTTQTEALVYYGSCSGNPPSGYWCTDSISNDNLEPKILNTGETLSVKSTVSQNAQTGAIVVIVSADNGVTSSRTTTI
;
A
#
# COMPACT_ATOMS: atom_id res chain seq x y z
N MET A 1 -41.48 36.42 48.24
CA MET A 1 -40.19 35.70 48.09
C MET A 1 -40.28 34.39 47.29
N GLY A 2 -41.45 33.83 46.99
CA GLY A 2 -41.55 32.58 46.21
C GLY A 2 -41.31 32.71 44.70
N LEU A 3 -41.62 33.86 44.09
CA LEU A 3 -41.53 34.04 42.64
C LEU A 3 -40.08 34.11 42.12
N SER A 4 -39.17 34.69 42.91
CA SER A 4 -37.73 34.69 42.61
C SER A 4 -37.10 33.29 42.73
N ILE A 5 -37.56 32.49 43.68
CA ILE A 5 -37.10 31.10 43.88
C ILE A 5 -37.58 30.22 42.71
N ALA A 6 -38.81 30.40 42.24
CA ALA A 6 -39.36 29.66 41.10
C ALA A 6 -38.64 29.99 39.78
N ILE A 7 -38.35 31.27 39.52
CA ILE A 7 -37.59 31.69 38.32
C ILE A 7 -36.16 31.15 38.36
N ALA A 8 -35.49 31.21 39.51
CA ALA A 8 -34.14 30.65 39.67
C ALA A 8 -34.13 29.13 39.45
N GLY A 9 -35.13 28.41 39.95
CA GLY A 9 -35.30 26.97 39.72
C GLY A 9 -35.50 26.62 38.23
N GLY A 10 -36.29 27.42 37.51
CA GLY A 10 -36.52 27.24 36.08
C GLY A 10 -35.26 27.44 35.23
N ILE A 11 -34.47 28.47 35.53
CA ILE A 11 -33.20 28.73 34.83
C ILE A 11 -32.21 27.59 35.07
N MET A 12 -32.08 27.12 36.32
CA MET A 12 -31.23 25.97 36.66
C MET A 12 -31.67 24.69 35.95
N MET A 13 -32.98 24.41 35.88
CA MET A 13 -33.47 23.22 35.19
C MET A 13 -33.17 23.27 33.69
N PHE A 14 -33.35 24.43 33.05
CA PHE A 14 -33.05 24.61 31.63
C PHE A 14 -31.56 24.41 31.33
N THR A 15 -30.66 24.95 32.16
CA THR A 15 -29.21 24.76 31.96
C THR A 15 -28.81 23.30 32.15
N PHE A 16 -29.36 22.59 33.13
CA PHE A 16 -29.10 21.16 33.32
C PHE A 16 -29.56 20.31 32.14
N VAL A 17 -30.77 20.55 31.63
CA VAL A 17 -31.31 19.81 30.45
C VAL A 17 -30.46 20.12 29.22
N TYR A 18 -30.05 21.38 29.02
CA TYR A 18 -29.18 21.77 27.91
C TYR A 18 -27.81 21.07 27.98
N VAL A 19 -27.19 21.00 29.16
CA VAL A 19 -25.92 20.27 29.35
C VAL A 19 -26.12 18.77 29.10
N MET A 20 -27.20 18.16 29.61
CA MET A 20 -27.51 16.76 29.37
C MET A 20 -27.73 16.43 27.88
N MET A 21 -28.31 17.35 27.10
CA MET A 21 -28.50 17.15 25.66
C MET A 21 -27.21 17.32 24.85
N THR A 22 -26.23 18.10 25.35
CA THR A 22 -24.97 18.37 24.64
C THR A 22 -23.88 17.34 24.92
N LEU A 23 -23.89 16.73 26.11
CA LEU A 23 -22.89 15.72 26.51
C LEU A 23 -22.84 14.49 25.58
N PRO A 24 -23.96 13.86 25.17
CA PRO A 24 -23.94 12.73 24.24
C PRO A 24 -23.26 13.07 22.91
N GLY A 25 -23.57 14.25 22.34
CA GLY A 25 -22.98 14.70 21.08
C GLY A 25 -21.48 15.01 21.16
N ILE A 26 -20.95 15.27 22.36
CA ILE A 26 -19.50 15.41 22.60
C ILE A 26 -18.86 14.01 22.70
N VAL A 27 -19.48 13.09 23.45
CA VAL A 27 -19.00 11.71 23.62
C VAL A 27 -18.88 11.00 22.27
N ASP A 28 -19.91 11.08 21.42
CA ASP A 28 -19.88 10.45 20.09
C ASP A 28 -18.72 10.98 19.24
N LYS A 29 -18.48 12.29 19.27
CA LYS A 29 -17.35 12.91 18.55
C LYS A 29 -16.00 12.47 19.11
N THR A 30 -15.88 12.35 20.43
CA THR A 30 -14.65 11.85 21.07
C THR A 30 -14.36 10.40 20.71
N ILE A 31 -15.40 9.55 20.61
CA ILE A 31 -15.24 8.16 20.17
C ILE A 31 -14.72 8.13 18.73
N SER A 32 -15.35 8.87 17.81
CA SER A 32 -14.90 8.92 16.40
C SER A 32 -13.46 9.41 16.26
N ILE A 33 -13.04 10.41 17.04
CA ILE A 33 -11.64 10.88 17.05
C ILE A 33 -10.70 9.78 17.56
N THR A 34 -11.10 9.06 18.60
CA THR A 34 -10.29 7.99 19.19
C THR A 34 -10.11 6.83 18.21
N GLU A 35 -11.18 6.43 17.51
CA GLU A 35 -11.13 5.41 16.45
C GLU A 35 -10.21 5.83 15.31
N ALA A 36 -10.39 7.05 14.78
CA ALA A 36 -9.53 7.59 13.73
C ALA A 36 -8.05 7.67 14.16
N SER A 37 -7.79 8.06 15.42
CA SER A 37 -6.43 8.12 15.96
C SER A 37 -5.80 6.73 16.09
N SER A 38 -6.58 5.75 16.52
CA SER A 38 -6.15 4.34 16.58
C SER A 38 -5.82 3.81 15.19
N ASP A 39 -6.68 4.06 14.20
CA ASP A 39 -6.46 3.57 12.84
C ASP A 39 -5.26 4.26 12.16
N MET A 40 -5.07 5.57 12.40
CA MET A 40 -3.86 6.28 12.00
C MET A 40 -2.60 5.65 12.62
N SER A 41 -2.63 5.35 13.93
CA SER A 41 -1.50 4.71 14.61
C SER A 41 -1.18 3.32 14.05
N LYS A 42 -2.18 2.53 13.67
CA LYS A 42 -1.97 1.22 13.00
C LYS A 42 -1.31 1.39 11.63
N VAL A 43 -1.71 2.39 10.85
CA VAL A 43 -1.11 2.67 9.54
C VAL A 43 0.34 3.13 9.71
N GLU A 44 0.62 4.04 10.64
CA GLU A 44 1.99 4.47 10.94
C GLU A 44 2.87 3.31 11.42
N ASP A 45 2.35 2.44 12.27
CA ASP A 45 3.06 1.23 12.73
C ASP A 45 3.35 0.27 11.56
N SER A 46 2.38 0.04 10.66
CA SER A 46 2.59 -0.77 9.45
C SER A 46 3.67 -0.15 8.54
N ILE A 47 3.65 1.17 8.32
CA ILE A 47 4.65 1.88 7.51
C ILE A 47 6.04 1.73 8.11
N THR A 48 6.19 1.99 9.42
CA THR A 48 7.50 1.94 10.10
C THR A 48 8.11 0.54 10.16
N LYS A 49 7.26 -0.51 10.15
CA LYS A 49 7.70 -1.91 10.11
C LYS A 49 7.90 -2.46 8.71
N THR A 50 7.52 -1.72 7.67
CA THR A 50 7.68 -2.18 6.29
C THR A 50 9.02 -1.72 5.74
N THR A 51 9.81 -2.68 5.28
CA THR A 51 11.04 -2.41 4.53
C THR A 51 11.09 -3.41 3.40
N MET A 52 11.15 -2.91 2.18
CA MET A 52 11.14 -3.72 0.98
C MET A 52 12.14 -3.19 -0.03
N ASP A 53 12.77 -4.11 -0.76
CA ASP A 53 13.83 -3.78 -1.72
C ASP A 53 13.56 -4.47 -3.06
N VAL A 54 13.50 -3.67 -4.12
CA VAL A 54 13.46 -4.21 -5.49
C VAL A 54 14.85 -4.64 -5.90
N ASN A 55 15.05 -5.91 -6.21
CA ASN A 55 16.33 -6.52 -6.53
C ASN A 55 16.28 -7.32 -7.84
N SER A 56 17.46 -7.69 -8.37
CA SER A 56 17.64 -8.63 -9.49
C SER A 56 16.76 -8.37 -10.72
N ILE A 57 16.70 -7.12 -11.17
CA ILE A 57 15.99 -6.78 -12.42
C ILE A 57 16.70 -7.47 -13.59
N SER A 58 15.96 -8.28 -14.33
CA SER A 58 16.43 -8.96 -15.53
C SER A 58 15.47 -8.73 -16.70
N ALA A 59 16.03 -8.39 -17.85
CA ALA A 59 15.30 -8.21 -19.09
C ALA A 59 16.23 -8.54 -20.26
N SER A 60 15.65 -8.93 -21.39
CA SER A 60 16.39 -9.22 -22.61
C SER A 60 16.04 -8.21 -23.68
N VAL A 61 17.05 -7.73 -24.42
CA VAL A 61 16.84 -6.86 -25.57
C VAL A 61 15.92 -7.56 -26.57
N GLY A 62 14.88 -6.87 -27.04
CA GLY A 62 13.86 -7.41 -27.93
C GLY A 62 12.71 -8.15 -27.21
N SER A 63 12.74 -8.28 -25.88
CA SER A 63 11.67 -8.88 -25.09
C SER A 63 10.75 -7.83 -24.47
N GLN A 64 9.47 -8.17 -24.30
CA GLN A 64 8.51 -7.39 -23.51
C GLN A 64 8.50 -7.80 -22.04
N VAL A 65 9.16 -8.92 -21.71
CA VAL A 65 9.15 -9.48 -20.37
C VAL A 65 10.30 -8.88 -19.56
N ILE A 66 9.93 -8.28 -18.43
CA ILE A 66 10.86 -7.78 -17.42
C ILE A 66 10.56 -8.56 -16.14
N THR A 67 11.57 -9.17 -15.56
CA THR A 67 11.46 -9.86 -14.28
C THR A 67 12.28 -9.14 -13.24
N PHE A 68 11.83 -9.17 -12.00
CA PHE A 68 12.53 -8.60 -10.87
C PHE A 68 12.11 -9.34 -9.61
N SER A 69 12.83 -9.10 -8.53
CA SER A 69 12.53 -9.65 -7.21
C SER A 69 12.21 -8.53 -6.23
N ILE A 70 11.36 -8.81 -5.25
CA ILE A 70 11.08 -7.94 -4.12
C ILE A 70 11.48 -8.70 -2.86
N ASP A 71 12.43 -8.17 -2.12
CA ASP A 71 12.84 -8.70 -0.82
C ASP A 71 12.05 -7.98 0.28
N ASN A 72 11.50 -8.74 1.22
CA ASN A 72 10.92 -8.16 2.43
C ASN A 72 11.92 -8.27 3.58
N SER A 73 12.57 -7.15 3.91
CA SER A 73 13.49 -7.04 5.04
C SER A 73 12.82 -6.44 6.30
N GLY A 74 11.56 -6.02 6.19
CA GLY A 74 10.75 -5.48 7.28
C GLY A 74 10.04 -6.55 8.10
N ALA A 75 9.42 -6.13 9.20
CA ALA A 75 8.62 -6.98 10.08
C ALA A 75 7.14 -7.10 9.63
N GLU A 76 6.69 -6.24 8.71
CA GLU A 76 5.33 -6.28 8.18
C GLU A 76 5.20 -7.31 7.06
N LYS A 77 4.10 -8.05 7.06
CA LYS A 77 3.80 -9.06 6.02
C LYS A 77 3.17 -8.38 4.80
N LEU A 78 3.63 -8.74 3.61
CA LEU A 78 3.15 -8.18 2.35
C LEU A 78 2.34 -9.22 1.58
N TRP A 79 1.04 -8.98 1.44
CA TRP A 79 0.11 -9.94 0.82
C TRP A 79 -0.93 -9.30 -0.10
N ASN A 80 -1.20 -8.01 0.06
CA ASN A 80 -2.24 -7.30 -0.67
C ASN A 80 -1.76 -6.80 -2.03
N TYR A 81 -1.23 -7.71 -2.84
CA TYR A 81 -0.61 -7.42 -4.13
C TYR A 81 -1.54 -6.68 -5.11
N GLN A 82 -2.86 -6.83 -4.96
CA GLN A 82 -3.87 -6.10 -5.73
C GLN A 82 -3.80 -4.58 -5.53
N LYS A 83 -3.31 -4.13 -4.37
CA LYS A 83 -3.15 -2.71 -4.03
C LYS A 83 -1.73 -2.21 -4.27
N PHE A 84 -0.84 -3.07 -4.76
CA PHE A 84 0.53 -2.67 -5.06
C PHE A 84 0.56 -1.94 -6.40
N ASN A 85 1.38 -0.90 -6.48
CA ASN A 85 1.66 -0.24 -7.75
C ASN A 85 3.03 -0.66 -8.24
N VAL A 86 3.10 -1.19 -9.46
CA VAL A 86 4.35 -1.49 -10.15
C VAL A 86 4.45 -0.56 -11.35
N ILE A 87 5.47 0.28 -11.36
CA ILE A 87 5.73 1.23 -12.44
C ILE A 87 7.09 0.88 -13.04
N ILE A 88 7.14 0.71 -14.36
CA ILE A 88 8.37 0.39 -15.08
C ILE A 88 8.64 1.45 -16.12
N THR A 89 9.82 2.07 -16.03
CA THR A 89 10.37 2.93 -17.07
C THR A 89 11.45 2.19 -17.82
N TYR A 90 11.37 2.14 -19.15
CA TYR A 90 12.32 1.41 -19.99
C TYR A 90 12.50 2.09 -21.34
N LYS A 91 13.57 1.74 -22.06
CA LYS A 91 13.76 2.18 -23.44
C LYS A 91 12.96 1.28 -24.39
N GLY A 92 11.89 1.80 -24.98
CA GLY A 92 11.17 1.13 -26.07
C GLY A 92 11.85 1.34 -27.42
N THR A 93 11.22 0.81 -28.49
CA THR A 93 11.78 0.83 -29.86
C THR A 93 12.12 2.25 -30.36
N SER A 94 11.32 3.25 -29.99
CA SER A 94 11.49 4.63 -30.47
C SER A 94 11.85 5.61 -29.34
N THR A 95 11.22 5.47 -28.17
CA THR A 95 11.33 6.42 -27.05
C THR A 95 11.40 5.68 -25.71
N THR A 96 11.83 6.39 -24.66
CA THR A 96 11.64 5.90 -23.29
C THR A 96 10.14 5.89 -22.99
N GLN A 97 9.68 4.80 -22.39
CA GLN A 97 8.30 4.57 -21.99
C GLN A 97 8.23 4.39 -20.49
N THR A 98 7.14 4.85 -19.88
CA THR A 98 6.83 4.60 -18.48
C THR A 98 5.43 4.03 -18.41
N GLU A 99 5.30 2.85 -17.81
CA GLU A 99 4.04 2.12 -17.73
C GLU A 99 3.74 1.77 -16.28
N ALA A 100 2.48 2.00 -15.87
CA ALA A 100 1.94 1.48 -14.63
C ALA A 100 1.24 0.16 -14.94
N LEU A 101 1.67 -0.91 -14.28
CA LEU A 101 1.20 -2.27 -14.54
C LEU A 101 0.13 -2.69 -13.55
N VAL A 102 -0.85 -3.44 -14.02
CA VAL A 102 -1.96 -3.95 -13.21
C VAL A 102 -1.65 -5.36 -12.71
N TYR A 103 -2.00 -5.65 -11.46
CA TYR A 103 -1.80 -6.98 -10.90
C TYR A 103 -2.75 -8.01 -11.52
N TYR A 104 -2.20 -9.12 -12.02
CA TYR A 104 -2.94 -10.19 -12.70
C TYR A 104 -3.13 -11.45 -11.84
N GLY A 105 -2.49 -11.53 -10.67
CA GLY A 105 -2.52 -12.72 -9.82
C GLY A 105 -1.21 -13.49 -9.83
N SER A 106 -1.29 -14.81 -9.71
CA SER A 106 -0.13 -15.71 -9.80
C SER A 106 0.20 -16.05 -11.25
N CYS A 107 1.48 -16.11 -11.58
CA CYS A 107 1.93 -16.38 -12.94
C CYS A 107 1.67 -17.85 -13.34
N SER A 108 0.93 -18.06 -14.43
CA SER A 108 0.86 -19.34 -15.15
C SER A 108 1.73 -19.35 -16.42
N GLY A 109 2.64 -18.37 -16.53
CA GLY A 109 3.39 -18.01 -17.73
C GLY A 109 3.77 -16.53 -17.70
N ASN A 110 3.96 -15.92 -18.87
CA ASN A 110 4.14 -14.48 -18.96
C ASN A 110 2.77 -13.78 -18.86
N PRO A 111 2.64 -12.73 -18.05
CA PRO A 111 1.38 -11.99 -17.95
C PRO A 111 1.07 -11.26 -19.28
N PRO A 112 -0.19 -10.88 -19.52
CA PRO A 112 -0.53 -10.03 -20.67
C PRO A 112 0.19 -8.68 -20.62
N SER A 113 0.33 -8.03 -21.78
CA SER A 113 0.92 -6.69 -21.86
C SER A 113 0.16 -5.68 -20.99
N GLY A 114 0.89 -4.91 -20.20
CA GLY A 114 0.35 -3.97 -19.21
C GLY A 114 0.06 -4.59 -17.82
N TYR A 115 0.46 -5.85 -17.60
CA TYR A 115 0.23 -6.56 -16.36
C TYR A 115 1.50 -7.12 -15.72
N TRP A 116 1.42 -7.37 -14.42
CA TRP A 116 2.42 -8.09 -13.64
C TRP A 116 1.78 -9.19 -12.79
N CYS A 117 2.54 -10.21 -12.45
CA CYS A 117 2.08 -11.34 -11.65
C CYS A 117 3.16 -11.84 -10.67
N THR A 118 2.73 -12.52 -9.62
CA THR A 118 3.61 -13.20 -8.66
C THR A 118 4.03 -14.57 -9.19
N ASP A 119 5.32 -14.81 -9.40
CA ASP A 119 5.82 -16.06 -9.97
C ASP A 119 6.05 -17.11 -8.87
N SER A 120 6.86 -16.76 -7.88
CA SER A 120 7.18 -17.63 -6.76
C SER A 120 7.68 -16.82 -5.57
N ILE A 121 7.51 -17.32 -4.35
CA ILE A 121 8.15 -16.78 -3.15
C ILE A 121 9.24 -17.77 -2.71
N SER A 122 10.46 -17.28 -2.58
CA SER A 122 11.58 -18.04 -2.04
C SER A 122 11.44 -18.14 -0.52
N ASN A 123 11.72 -19.33 0.04
CA ASN A 123 11.59 -19.65 1.45
C ASN A 123 10.17 -19.56 2.04
N ASP A 124 9.14 -19.71 1.20
CA ASP A 124 7.71 -19.69 1.57
C ASP A 124 7.27 -20.90 2.42
N ASN A 125 7.79 -20.96 3.64
CA ASN A 125 7.58 -22.07 4.57
C ASN A 125 6.66 -21.70 5.74
N LEU A 126 6.43 -20.40 5.97
CA LEU A 126 5.61 -19.91 7.08
C LEU A 126 4.14 -19.82 6.66
N GLU A 127 3.85 -18.98 5.67
CA GLU A 127 2.49 -18.68 5.21
C GLU A 127 2.43 -18.61 3.67
N PRO A 128 1.94 -19.66 3.01
CA PRO A 128 1.91 -19.74 1.55
C PRO A 128 1.30 -18.50 0.89
N LYS A 129 2.00 -17.95 -0.11
CA LYS A 129 1.59 -16.78 -0.91
C LYS A 129 1.56 -15.45 -0.15
N ILE A 130 2.10 -15.40 1.07
CA ILE A 130 2.29 -14.17 1.83
C ILE A 130 3.79 -13.93 1.91
N LEU A 131 4.25 -12.72 1.56
CA LEU A 131 5.66 -12.39 1.61
C LEU A 131 6.03 -11.97 3.04
N ASN A 132 6.58 -12.91 3.80
CA ASN A 132 7.04 -12.72 5.17
C ASN A 132 8.43 -12.09 5.24
N THR A 133 8.83 -11.70 6.44
CA THR A 133 10.18 -11.18 6.72
C THR A 133 11.25 -12.19 6.31
N GLY A 134 12.22 -11.74 5.51
CA GLY A 134 13.34 -12.54 5.03
C GLY A 134 13.02 -13.41 3.80
N GLU A 135 11.81 -13.30 3.24
CA GLU A 135 11.43 -13.97 2.01
C GLU A 135 11.60 -13.05 0.79
N THR A 136 11.71 -13.67 -0.39
CA THR A 136 11.91 -12.98 -1.67
C THR A 136 10.79 -13.36 -2.62
N LEU A 137 10.03 -12.37 -3.10
CA LEU A 137 9.02 -12.55 -4.14
C LEU A 137 9.65 -12.34 -5.52
N SER A 138 9.55 -13.34 -6.39
CA SER A 138 9.85 -13.21 -7.82
C SER A 138 8.62 -12.71 -8.57
N VAL A 139 8.82 -11.67 -9.38
CA VAL A 139 7.77 -11.01 -10.16
C VAL A 139 8.08 -11.10 -11.64
N LYS A 140 7.05 -11.43 -12.43
CA LYS A 140 7.09 -11.30 -13.88
C LYS A 140 6.18 -10.18 -14.32
N SER A 141 6.64 -9.40 -15.28
CA SER A 141 5.87 -8.31 -15.87
C SER A 141 6.05 -8.28 -17.38
N THR A 142 5.02 -7.81 -18.08
CA THR A 142 5.05 -7.66 -19.53
C THR A 142 4.68 -6.22 -19.89
N VAL A 143 5.63 -5.50 -20.49
CA VAL A 143 5.45 -4.12 -20.95
C VAL A 143 4.89 -4.05 -22.37
N SER A 144 4.43 -2.87 -22.81
CA SER A 144 3.75 -2.70 -24.10
C SER A 144 4.65 -2.81 -25.34
N GLN A 145 5.93 -2.46 -25.22
CA GLN A 145 6.91 -2.50 -26.31
C GLN A 145 8.11 -3.35 -25.94
N ASN A 146 8.79 -3.87 -26.95
CA ASN A 146 10.02 -4.63 -26.73
C ASN A 146 11.09 -3.71 -26.14
N ALA A 147 11.61 -4.08 -24.97
CA ALA A 147 12.70 -3.38 -24.33
C ALA A 147 13.95 -3.40 -25.22
N GLN A 148 14.55 -2.24 -25.40
CA GLN A 148 15.81 -2.04 -26.11
C GLN A 148 16.94 -1.80 -25.11
N THR A 149 18.18 -1.89 -25.60
CA THR A 149 19.38 -1.52 -24.81
C THR A 149 19.21 -0.15 -24.18
N GLY A 150 19.44 -0.06 -22.87
CA GLY A 150 19.20 1.15 -22.09
C GLY A 150 18.89 0.90 -20.62
N ALA A 151 18.56 1.97 -19.91
CA ALA A 151 18.19 1.90 -18.51
C ALA A 151 16.75 1.39 -18.34
N ILE A 152 16.56 0.48 -17.39
CA ILE A 152 15.27 0.05 -16.86
C ILE A 152 15.18 0.49 -15.42
N VAL A 153 14.13 1.23 -15.08
CA VAL A 153 13.79 1.63 -13.71
C VAL A 153 12.52 0.91 -13.32
N VAL A 154 12.56 0.17 -12.22
CA VAL A 154 11.38 -0.46 -11.63
C VAL A 154 11.11 0.23 -10.31
N ILE A 155 9.87 0.67 -10.13
CA ILE A 155 9.36 1.28 -8.90
C ILE A 155 8.19 0.42 -8.42
N VAL A 156 8.24 -0.01 -7.16
CA VAL A 156 7.18 -0.77 -6.51
C VAL A 156 6.71 0.01 -5.29
N SER A 157 5.39 0.13 -5.12
CA SER A 157 4.74 0.65 -3.92
C SER A 157 3.88 -0.43 -3.29
N ALA A 158 4.04 -0.64 -1.99
CA ALA A 158 3.13 -1.45 -1.18
C ALA A 158 1.81 -0.71 -0.91
N ASP A 159 0.84 -1.41 -0.34
CA ASP A 159 -0.51 -0.91 -0.06
C ASP A 159 -0.56 0.12 1.09
N ASN A 160 0.43 0.07 1.98
CA ASN A 160 0.64 1.07 3.03
C ASN A 160 1.46 2.30 2.55
N GLY A 161 1.83 2.35 1.27
CA GLY A 161 2.51 3.51 0.66
C GLY A 161 4.04 3.51 0.78
N VAL A 162 4.66 2.49 1.38
CA VAL A 162 6.12 2.33 1.30
C VAL A 162 6.51 2.02 -0.14
N THR A 163 7.57 2.67 -0.63
CA THR A 163 8.05 2.53 -2.01
C THR A 163 9.50 2.07 -2.04
N SER A 164 9.84 1.33 -3.08
CA SER A 164 11.21 0.92 -3.37
C SER A 164 11.44 1.01 -4.87
N SER A 165 12.66 1.42 -5.26
CA SER A 165 13.00 1.57 -6.67
C SER A 165 14.40 1.08 -6.94
N ARG A 166 14.60 0.51 -8.14
CA ARG A 166 15.92 0.11 -8.60
C ARG A 166 16.06 0.34 -10.09
N THR A 167 17.27 0.72 -10.48
CA THR A 167 17.66 0.93 -11.87
C THR A 167 18.68 -0.12 -12.25
N THR A 168 18.52 -0.68 -13.45
CA THR A 168 19.52 -1.53 -14.09
C THR A 168 19.70 -1.08 -15.54
N THR A 169 20.72 -1.60 -16.21
CA THR A 169 20.96 -1.40 -17.64
C THR A 169 21.04 -2.74 -18.34
N ILE A 170 20.39 -2.84 -19.50
CA ILE A 170 20.45 -3.97 -20.43
C ILE A 170 21.14 -3.58 -21.72
#